data_AF-E6LN40-F1
#
_entry.id   AF-E6LN40-F1
#
_cell.length_a   1.000
_cell.length_b   1.000
_cell.length_c   1.000
_cell.angle_alpha   90.00
_cell.angle_beta   90.00
_cell.angle_gamma   90.00
#
_symmetry.space_group_name_H-M   'P 1'
#
loop_
_entity.id
_entity.type
_entity.pdbx_description
1 polymer ?
#
loop_
_entity_poly.entity_id
_entity_poly.type
_entity_poly.pdbx_seq_one_letter_code
_entity_poly.pdbx_strand_id
1 'polypeptide(L)'
;MNAAVLVKDGSNTTITGGDITSDAKGSNGVFSYGGNGGQNGSSGDGTTVTISDTKIVTTGDGSGGIMTTGGGVTKASNLDVTTSGQSSAAIRTDRGGGSVTVDGGTYTSNGLGSPAIYSTADISVSNATLTSNLSEGVCIEGLNSIKLENCDLTANNTKQNGNATFLDTIMIYQSMSGDANSGTSSFSMSGGSITSKSGHVFHVTNTDAVITLNNVTIQNEDSNNILLSVCADGWSGGSNIATLDATSQKLSGLVKVGNDSTLTMNLSSNSNFEGTIDGNISNASGISVSTEVGNVSVTLDDTSTWTLTADSYVTSFHGNAQNIISNGHTLYVSGTALIGTK
;
A
#
# COMPACT_ATOMS: atom_id res chain seq x y z
N MET A 1 -18.68 6.28 17.56
CA MET A 1 -17.43 7.01 17.81
C MET A 1 -17.02 6.77 19.26
N ASN A 2 -15.93 6.05 19.49
CA ASN A 2 -15.43 5.75 20.83
C ASN A 2 -13.88 5.78 20.81
N ALA A 3 -13.27 6.28 21.89
CA ALA A 3 -11.83 6.34 22.06
C ALA A 3 -11.46 6.62 23.53
N ALA A 4 -10.23 6.28 23.93
CA ALA A 4 -9.66 6.73 25.20
C ALA A 4 -9.50 8.26 25.22
N VAL A 5 -9.07 8.85 24.09
CA VAL A 5 -9.09 10.30 23.87
C VAL A 5 -9.86 10.62 22.59
N LEU A 6 -11.01 11.27 22.74
CA LEU A 6 -11.83 11.73 21.63
C LEU A 6 -11.76 13.26 21.52
N VAL A 7 -11.41 13.76 20.32
CA VAL A 7 -11.35 15.19 20.01
C VAL A 7 -12.28 15.48 18.84
N LYS A 8 -13.15 16.49 18.97
CA LYS A 8 -14.21 16.85 18.01
C LYS A 8 -14.65 18.31 18.14
N ASP A 9 -15.61 18.73 17.32
CA ASP A 9 -16.33 20.01 17.37
C ASP A 9 -15.41 21.23 17.14
N GLY A 10 -14.46 21.09 16.21
CA GLY A 10 -13.51 22.13 15.82
C GLY A 10 -12.40 22.38 16.84
N SER A 11 -12.21 21.47 17.80
CA SER A 11 -11.22 21.62 18.87
C SER A 11 -9.79 21.46 18.37
N ASN A 12 -8.84 22.17 18.99
CA ASN A 12 -7.40 22.00 18.77
C ASN A 12 -6.75 21.51 20.07
N THR A 13 -6.27 20.27 20.07
CA THR A 13 -5.76 19.58 21.26
C THR A 13 -4.30 19.21 21.08
N THR A 14 -3.48 19.48 22.10
CA THR A 14 -2.08 19.04 22.17
C THR A 14 -1.91 17.99 23.26
N ILE A 15 -1.25 16.88 22.94
CA ILE A 15 -0.92 15.76 23.85
C ILE A 15 0.59 15.55 23.78
N THR A 16 1.26 15.50 24.93
CA THR A 16 2.71 15.31 24.98
C THR A 16 3.05 14.37 26.13
N GLY A 17 3.69 13.25 25.82
CA GLY A 17 4.09 12.25 26.82
C GLY A 17 2.94 11.40 27.36
N GLY A 18 3.32 10.34 28.08
CA GLY A 18 2.41 9.49 28.85
C GLY A 18 1.96 8.22 28.13
N ASP A 19 1.03 7.52 28.77
CA ASP A 19 0.47 6.24 28.32
C ASP A 19 -1.03 6.37 28.11
N ILE A 20 -1.52 5.98 26.94
CA ILE A 20 -2.94 5.90 26.60
C ILE A 20 -3.26 4.43 26.32
N THR A 21 -4.19 3.85 27.07
CA THR A 21 -4.60 2.45 26.90
C THR A 21 -6.10 2.31 26.71
N SER A 22 -6.50 1.33 25.90
CA SER A 22 -7.91 1.01 25.66
C SER A 22 -8.08 -0.47 25.34
N ASP A 23 -8.96 -1.16 26.06
CA ASP A 23 -9.28 -2.58 25.85
C ASP A 23 -10.73 -2.81 25.37
N ALA A 24 -11.54 -1.75 25.34
CA ALA A 24 -12.91 -1.82 24.89
C ALA A 24 -13.00 -1.96 23.36
N LYS A 25 -13.95 -2.79 22.90
CA LYS A 25 -14.25 -2.93 21.47
C LYS A 25 -14.67 -1.59 20.86
N GLY A 26 -14.11 -1.27 19.70
CA GLY A 26 -14.36 -0.04 18.96
C GLY A 26 -13.79 1.24 19.60
N SER A 27 -13.02 1.13 20.68
CA SER A 27 -12.49 2.27 21.44
C SER A 27 -11.05 2.56 21.06
N ASN A 28 -10.82 3.44 20.09
CA ASN A 28 -9.48 3.79 19.62
C ASN A 28 -8.60 4.41 20.72
N GLY A 29 -7.28 4.48 20.53
CA GLY A 29 -6.39 5.20 21.43
C GLY A 29 -6.69 6.70 21.42
N VAL A 30 -6.41 7.35 20.29
CA VAL A 30 -6.68 8.78 20.07
C VAL A 30 -7.48 8.94 18.78
N PHE A 31 -8.59 9.67 18.84
CA PHE A 31 -9.49 9.88 17.70
C PHE A 31 -9.73 11.38 17.46
N SER A 32 -9.22 11.88 16.32
CA SER A 32 -9.53 13.19 15.75
C SER A 32 -10.73 13.10 14.78
N TYR A 33 -11.87 13.67 15.14
CA TYR A 33 -13.08 13.67 14.30
C TYR A 33 -13.46 15.09 13.85
N GLY A 34 -13.39 15.34 12.54
CA GLY A 34 -13.65 16.65 11.94
C GLY A 34 -15.11 16.99 11.64
N GLY A 35 -16.10 16.16 12.02
CA GLY A 35 -17.50 16.60 11.96
C GLY A 35 -18.16 16.79 10.58
N ASN A 36 -17.53 16.43 9.44
CA ASN A 36 -18.15 16.58 8.10
C ASN A 36 -19.30 15.58 7.79
N GLY A 37 -19.79 14.83 8.79
CA GLY A 37 -20.85 13.85 8.62
C GLY A 37 -20.48 12.63 7.79
N GLY A 38 -19.17 12.37 7.59
CA GLY A 38 -18.71 11.26 6.75
C GLY A 38 -18.74 11.57 5.25
N GLN A 39 -18.82 12.85 4.88
CA GLN A 39 -18.76 13.27 3.48
C GLN A 39 -17.31 13.23 3.00
N ASN A 40 -16.96 12.19 2.24
CA ASN A 40 -15.61 12.03 1.69
C ASN A 40 -15.15 13.25 0.88
N GLY A 41 -13.92 13.68 1.14
CA GLY A 41 -13.32 14.84 0.46
C GLY A 41 -13.87 16.20 0.90
N SER A 42 -14.79 16.26 1.86
CA SER A 42 -15.34 17.52 2.38
C SER A 42 -14.51 18.05 3.55
N SER A 43 -14.35 19.38 3.63
CA SER A 43 -13.70 20.03 4.77
C SER A 43 -14.51 19.80 6.05
N GLY A 44 -13.82 19.43 7.12
CA GLY A 44 -14.41 19.31 8.46
C GLY A 44 -14.52 20.64 9.21
N ASP A 45 -14.95 20.57 10.46
CA ASP A 45 -15.01 21.65 11.45
C ASP A 45 -13.63 22.16 11.91
N GLY A 46 -12.54 21.59 11.37
CA GLY A 46 -11.15 21.98 11.68
C GLY A 46 -10.55 21.28 12.89
N THR A 47 -11.21 20.26 13.46
CA THR A 47 -10.68 19.49 14.58
C THR A 47 -9.26 18.99 14.32
N THR A 48 -8.35 19.33 15.22
CA THR A 48 -6.92 19.03 15.09
C THR A 48 -6.39 18.41 16.37
N VAL A 49 -5.66 17.29 16.23
CA VAL A 49 -4.84 16.69 17.29
C VAL A 49 -3.38 16.85 16.93
N THR A 50 -2.60 17.41 17.84
CA THR A 50 -1.12 17.37 17.80
C THR A 50 -0.65 16.49 18.96
N ILE A 51 0.04 15.39 18.67
CA ILE A 51 0.46 14.41 19.68
C ILE A 51 1.94 14.06 19.53
N SER A 52 2.68 14.02 20.64
CA SER A 52 4.08 13.59 20.63
C SER A 52 4.49 12.73 21.82
N ASP A 53 5.52 11.92 21.63
CA ASP A 53 6.25 11.19 22.70
C ASP A 53 5.34 10.32 23.58
N THR A 54 4.24 9.82 23.01
CA THR A 54 3.18 9.14 23.74
C THR A 54 3.14 7.67 23.36
N LYS A 55 2.97 6.81 24.37
CA LYS A 55 2.70 5.39 24.16
C LYS A 55 1.20 5.14 24.08
N ILE A 56 0.77 4.39 23.06
CA ILE A 56 -0.63 4.03 22.83
C ILE A 56 -0.74 2.51 22.72
N VAL A 57 -1.56 1.89 23.56
CA VAL A 57 -1.84 0.46 23.49
C VAL A 57 -3.33 0.20 23.39
N THR A 58 -3.75 -0.49 22.32
CA THR A 58 -5.14 -0.92 22.17
C THR A 58 -5.29 -2.42 21.97
N THR A 59 -6.30 -3.03 22.58
CA THR A 59 -6.50 -4.49 22.53
C THR A 59 -7.89 -4.94 22.08
N GLY A 60 -8.90 -4.05 22.10
CA GLY A 60 -10.26 -4.38 21.66
C GLY A 60 -10.39 -4.49 20.13
N ASP A 61 -11.31 -5.32 19.64
CA ASP A 61 -11.62 -5.37 18.21
C ASP A 61 -12.13 -4.01 17.70
N GLY A 62 -11.72 -3.60 16.51
CA GLY A 62 -12.07 -2.32 15.91
C GLY A 62 -11.43 -1.11 16.59
N SER A 63 -10.38 -1.30 17.40
CA SER A 63 -9.72 -0.26 18.19
C SER A 63 -8.36 0.10 17.59
N GLY A 64 -8.34 1.10 16.70
CA GLY A 64 -7.10 1.61 16.13
C GLY A 64 -6.25 2.41 17.13
N GLY A 65 -4.98 2.63 16.79
CA GLY A 65 -4.05 3.42 17.59
C GLY A 65 -4.39 4.91 17.55
N ILE A 66 -4.00 5.57 16.46
CA ILE A 66 -4.48 6.91 16.10
C ILE A 66 -5.50 6.80 14.97
N MET A 67 -6.65 7.45 15.15
CA MET A 67 -7.75 7.47 14.17
C MET A 67 -8.06 8.90 13.75
N THR A 68 -8.18 9.13 12.44
CA THR A 68 -8.60 10.44 11.89
C THR A 68 -9.71 10.25 10.88
N THR A 69 -10.85 10.91 11.09
CA THR A 69 -12.00 10.79 10.18
C THR A 69 -12.79 12.09 10.10
N GLY A 70 -13.77 12.13 9.18
CA GLY A 70 -14.71 13.24 9.09
C GLY A 70 -14.07 14.59 8.70
N GLY A 71 -12.93 14.57 8.02
CA GLY A 71 -12.18 15.79 7.68
C GLY A 71 -11.31 16.32 8.82
N GLY A 72 -11.06 15.51 9.86
CA GLY A 72 -10.17 15.85 10.96
C GLY A 72 -8.70 15.87 10.56
N VAL A 73 -7.86 16.43 11.44
CA VAL A 73 -6.41 16.52 11.25
C VAL A 73 -5.68 15.88 12.43
N THR A 74 -4.68 15.05 12.14
CA THR A 74 -3.76 14.51 13.14
C THR A 74 -2.31 14.76 12.74
N LYS A 75 -1.54 15.34 13.66
CA LYS A 75 -0.10 15.55 13.55
C LYS A 75 0.56 14.78 14.69
N ALA A 76 1.25 13.70 14.37
CA ALA A 76 1.89 12.82 15.34
C ALA A 76 3.42 12.86 15.20
N SER A 77 4.13 12.81 16.32
CA SER A 77 5.58 12.66 16.31
C SER A 77 6.06 11.70 17.39
N ASN A 78 6.99 10.80 17.03
CA ASN A 78 7.65 9.90 17.97
C ASN A 78 6.69 9.13 18.90
N LEU A 79 5.65 8.50 18.34
CA LEU A 79 4.73 7.67 19.12
C LEU A 79 5.24 6.23 19.23
N ASP A 80 4.85 5.54 20.30
CA ASP A 80 4.99 4.08 20.44
C ASP A 80 3.59 3.46 20.46
N VAL A 81 3.12 2.95 19.31
CA VAL A 81 1.76 2.48 19.12
C VAL A 81 1.74 0.98 18.93
N THR A 82 0.96 0.27 19.75
CA THR A 82 0.70 -1.16 19.60
C THR A 82 -0.80 -1.44 19.61
N THR A 83 -1.29 -2.13 18.59
CA THR A 83 -2.68 -2.57 18.49
C THR A 83 -2.77 -4.10 18.36
N SER A 84 -3.80 -4.71 18.95
CA SER A 84 -3.93 -6.18 18.98
C SER A 84 -5.29 -6.73 18.55
N GLY A 85 -6.35 -5.92 18.55
CA GLY A 85 -7.69 -6.36 18.15
C GLY A 85 -7.83 -6.60 16.64
N GLN A 86 -8.85 -7.33 16.21
CA GLN A 86 -9.18 -7.42 14.78
C GLN A 86 -9.54 -6.03 14.22
N SER A 87 -9.28 -5.75 12.94
CA SER A 87 -9.63 -4.48 12.28
C SER A 87 -9.14 -3.22 13.03
N SER A 88 -7.91 -3.27 13.51
CA SER A 88 -7.33 -2.29 14.44
C SER A 88 -5.98 -1.79 13.95
N ALA A 89 -5.96 -1.06 12.84
CA ALA A 89 -4.71 -0.49 12.32
C ALA A 89 -4.06 0.49 13.31
N ALA A 90 -2.72 0.55 13.34
CA ALA A 90 -1.99 1.44 14.23
C ALA A 90 -2.16 2.91 13.82
N ILE A 91 -2.06 3.19 12.51
CA ILE A 91 -2.44 4.46 11.89
C ILE A 91 -3.69 4.20 11.05
N ARG A 92 -4.81 4.79 11.45
CA ARG A 92 -6.11 4.51 10.85
C ARG A 92 -6.81 5.78 10.39
N THR A 93 -7.45 5.68 9.24
CA THR A 93 -8.48 6.62 8.80
C THR A 93 -9.73 5.86 8.38
N ASP A 94 -10.84 6.58 8.26
CA ASP A 94 -12.16 6.01 7.93
C ASP A 94 -13.03 7.11 7.27
N ARG A 95 -14.29 6.79 7.00
CA ARG A 95 -15.25 7.61 6.25
C ARG A 95 -15.19 9.10 6.58
N GLY A 96 -15.21 9.91 5.53
CA GLY A 96 -15.09 11.35 5.57
C GLY A 96 -13.67 11.86 5.38
N GLY A 97 -12.68 10.97 5.30
CA GLY A 97 -11.28 11.31 5.10
C GLY A 97 -10.70 12.20 6.20
N GLY A 98 -9.69 12.98 5.85
CA GLY A 98 -8.94 13.84 6.76
C GLY A 98 -7.49 13.97 6.31
N SER A 99 -6.62 14.44 7.18
CA SER A 99 -5.18 14.48 6.93
C SER A 99 -4.41 13.95 8.13
N VAL A 100 -3.44 13.07 7.88
CA VAL A 100 -2.56 12.51 8.90
C VAL A 100 -1.11 12.78 8.52
N THR A 101 -0.35 13.38 9.42
CA THR A 101 1.11 13.52 9.29
C THR A 101 1.78 12.86 10.48
N VAL A 102 2.75 12.00 10.22
CA VAL A 102 3.52 11.26 11.22
C VAL A 102 5.02 11.47 10.98
N ASP A 103 5.76 11.82 12.03
CA ASP A 103 7.22 11.94 12.00
C ASP A 103 7.87 11.16 13.15
N GLY A 104 8.55 10.08 12.83
CA GLY A 104 9.18 9.19 13.81
C GLY A 104 8.21 8.23 14.49
N GLY A 105 8.76 7.39 15.36
CA GLY A 105 8.00 6.45 16.19
C GLY A 105 7.88 5.04 15.61
N THR A 106 7.23 4.18 16.38
CA THR A 106 7.02 2.77 16.09
C THR A 106 5.52 2.47 16.10
N TYR A 107 5.02 1.85 15.04
CA TYR A 107 3.61 1.54 14.86
C TYR A 107 3.45 0.06 14.54
N THR A 108 2.98 -0.70 15.52
CA THR A 108 2.83 -2.16 15.43
C THR A 108 1.37 -2.57 15.50
N SER A 109 0.93 -3.37 14.53
CA SER A 109 -0.37 -4.04 14.55
C SER A 109 -0.23 -5.57 14.57
N ASN A 110 -1.07 -6.22 15.38
CA ASN A 110 -1.02 -7.67 15.61
C ASN A 110 -2.32 -8.39 15.23
N GLY A 111 -3.40 -7.64 15.02
CA GLY A 111 -4.71 -8.21 14.69
C GLY A 111 -4.85 -8.64 13.24
N LEU A 112 -5.83 -9.50 12.98
CA LEU A 112 -6.27 -9.81 11.62
C LEU A 112 -6.97 -8.59 11.01
N GLY A 113 -6.80 -8.37 9.70
CA GLY A 113 -7.36 -7.19 9.01
C GLY A 113 -6.84 -5.87 9.56
N SER A 114 -5.65 -5.88 10.16
CA SER A 114 -5.09 -4.73 10.88
C SER A 114 -3.74 -4.36 10.28
N PRO A 115 -3.72 -3.60 9.18
CA PRO A 115 -2.45 -3.14 8.65
C PRO A 115 -1.77 -2.14 9.59
N ALA A 116 -0.48 -1.88 9.38
CA ALA A 116 0.18 -0.81 10.11
C ALA A 116 -0.46 0.55 9.74
N ILE A 117 -0.84 0.71 8.47
CA ILE A 117 -1.56 1.88 7.96
C ILE A 117 -2.81 1.45 7.18
N TYR A 118 -3.98 1.97 7.57
CA TYR A 118 -5.23 1.85 6.81
C TYR A 118 -5.70 3.24 6.35
N SER A 119 -5.77 3.44 5.03
CA SER A 119 -6.07 4.72 4.42
C SER A 119 -7.43 4.77 3.71
N THR A 120 -8.25 5.71 4.16
CA THR A 120 -9.36 6.33 3.42
C THR A 120 -9.19 7.86 3.37
N ALA A 121 -7.94 8.33 3.47
CA ALA A 121 -7.56 9.75 3.57
C ALA A 121 -6.12 9.99 3.05
N ASP A 122 -5.65 11.24 3.08
CA ASP A 122 -4.24 11.52 2.78
C ASP A 122 -3.37 11.32 4.03
N ILE A 123 -2.39 10.42 3.93
CA ILE A 123 -1.47 10.08 5.02
C ILE A 123 -0.02 10.28 4.56
N SER A 124 0.75 11.06 5.32
CA SER A 124 2.20 11.19 5.16
C SER A 124 2.91 10.70 6.40
N VAL A 125 3.83 9.75 6.25
CA VAL A 125 4.64 9.19 7.33
C VAL A 125 6.11 9.35 6.98
N SER A 126 6.91 9.78 7.95
CA SER A 126 8.35 9.92 7.80
C SER A 126 9.11 9.34 8.99
N ASN A 127 10.32 8.82 8.75
CA ASN A 127 11.27 8.38 9.77
C ASN A 127 10.72 7.33 10.78
N ALA A 128 9.72 6.55 10.39
CA ALA A 128 9.00 5.64 11.30
C ALA A 128 9.27 4.16 11.01
N THR A 129 9.16 3.34 12.04
CA THR A 129 9.10 1.87 11.92
C THR A 129 7.65 1.42 11.93
N LEU A 130 7.25 0.72 10.87
CA LEU A 130 5.89 0.23 10.65
C LEU A 130 5.91 -1.29 10.62
N THR A 131 5.10 -1.95 11.45
CA THR A 131 5.08 -3.41 11.55
C THR A 131 3.66 -3.94 11.58
N SER A 132 3.35 -4.87 10.68
CA SER A 132 2.13 -5.67 10.71
C SER A 132 2.48 -7.15 10.80
N ASN A 133 2.06 -7.80 11.88
CA ASN A 133 2.49 -9.17 12.20
C ASN A 133 1.58 -10.27 11.63
N LEU A 134 0.36 -9.91 11.21
CA LEU A 134 -0.68 -10.87 10.82
C LEU A 134 -1.45 -10.49 9.55
N SER A 135 -1.32 -9.25 9.07
CA SER A 135 -2.08 -8.69 7.95
C SER A 135 -1.15 -7.93 6.98
N GLU A 136 -1.73 -7.19 6.04
CA GLU A 136 -1.02 -6.27 5.15
C GLU A 136 -0.19 -5.26 5.97
N GLY A 137 0.87 -4.70 5.39
CA GLY A 137 1.56 -3.55 5.98
C GLY A 137 0.76 -2.27 5.75
N VAL A 138 0.19 -2.13 4.56
CA VAL A 138 -0.53 -0.95 4.10
C VAL A 138 -1.78 -1.36 3.32
N CYS A 139 -2.89 -0.70 3.60
CA CYS A 139 -4.09 -0.73 2.75
C CYS A 139 -4.49 0.70 2.34
N ILE A 140 -4.76 0.92 1.06
CA ILE A 140 -5.32 2.16 0.53
C ILE A 140 -6.64 1.86 -0.15
N GLU A 141 -7.71 2.53 0.28
CA GLU A 141 -9.02 2.41 -0.32
C GLU A 141 -9.34 3.60 -1.24
N GLY A 142 -9.85 3.34 -2.44
CA GLY A 142 -10.38 4.37 -3.36
C GLY A 142 -9.36 5.44 -3.73
N LEU A 143 -9.78 6.70 -3.89
CA LEU A 143 -8.94 7.80 -4.39
C LEU A 143 -7.83 8.30 -3.45
N ASN A 144 -7.60 7.63 -2.33
CA ASN A 144 -6.78 8.14 -1.24
C ASN A 144 -5.27 7.91 -1.46
N SER A 145 -4.46 8.53 -0.61
CA SER A 145 -3.00 8.51 -0.78
C SER A 145 -2.23 8.17 0.49
N ILE A 146 -1.09 7.49 0.30
CA ILE A 146 -0.07 7.29 1.33
C ILE A 146 1.29 7.70 0.76
N LYS A 147 2.00 8.54 1.51
CA LYS A 147 3.41 8.87 1.28
C LYS A 147 4.27 8.39 2.44
N LEU A 148 5.32 7.62 2.15
CA LEU A 148 6.33 7.16 3.10
C LEU A 148 7.70 7.76 2.77
N GLU A 149 8.38 8.35 3.76
CA GLU A 149 9.70 8.95 3.57
C GLU A 149 10.67 8.46 4.65
N ASN A 150 11.69 7.69 4.24
CA ASN A 150 12.65 7.06 5.17
C ASN A 150 11.97 6.19 6.24
N CYS A 151 10.93 5.45 5.87
CA CYS A 151 10.25 4.51 6.77
C CYS A 151 10.76 3.08 6.57
N ASP A 152 10.75 2.29 7.64
CA ASP A 152 11.00 0.85 7.59
C ASP A 152 9.68 0.10 7.79
N LEU A 153 9.13 -0.47 6.72
CA LEU A 153 7.89 -1.22 6.71
C LEU A 153 8.17 -2.72 6.70
N THR A 154 7.69 -3.45 7.71
CA THR A 154 7.68 -4.92 7.71
C THR A 154 6.26 -5.44 7.79
N ALA A 155 5.88 -6.33 6.88
CA ALA A 155 4.57 -6.99 6.89
C ALA A 155 4.72 -8.51 6.84
N ASN A 156 3.86 -9.20 7.58
CA ASN A 156 3.74 -10.64 7.61
C ASN A 156 2.27 -11.03 7.48
N ASN A 157 1.72 -10.85 6.28
CA ASN A 157 0.33 -11.18 6.00
C ASN A 157 0.20 -12.70 5.88
N THR A 158 -0.26 -13.35 6.96
CA THR A 158 -0.33 -14.81 7.03
C THR A 158 -1.76 -15.33 6.86
N LYS A 159 -2.74 -14.44 6.74
CA LYS A 159 -4.16 -14.79 6.64
C LYS A 159 -4.93 -13.75 5.84
N GLN A 160 -5.67 -14.23 4.84
CA GLN A 160 -6.67 -13.44 4.13
C GLN A 160 -7.72 -12.89 5.10
N ASN A 161 -8.17 -11.66 4.85
CA ASN A 161 -9.23 -11.00 5.60
C ASN A 161 -10.28 -10.40 4.67
N GLY A 162 -11.54 -10.39 5.13
CA GLY A 162 -12.65 -9.88 4.33
C GLY A 162 -12.83 -10.66 3.04
N ASN A 163 -12.77 -9.97 1.90
CA ASN A 163 -12.93 -10.58 0.59
C ASN A 163 -11.58 -10.89 -0.11
N ALA A 164 -10.44 -10.62 0.53
CA ALA A 164 -9.13 -10.85 -0.08
C ALA A 164 -8.97 -12.32 -0.46
N THR A 165 -8.56 -12.59 -1.70
CA THR A 165 -8.17 -13.94 -2.13
C THR A 165 -6.65 -14.09 -2.31
N PHE A 166 -5.90 -13.02 -2.05
CA PHE A 166 -4.45 -13.02 -1.97
C PHE A 166 -3.94 -12.68 -0.56
N LEU A 167 -2.64 -12.89 -0.35
CA LEU A 167 -1.90 -12.32 0.76
C LEU A 167 -1.06 -11.20 0.18
N ASP A 168 -1.10 -10.03 0.81
CA ASP A 168 -0.47 -8.82 0.29
C ASP A 168 0.30 -8.08 1.38
N THR A 169 1.42 -7.44 1.02
CA THR A 169 2.13 -6.49 1.88
C THR A 169 1.58 -5.08 1.71
N ILE A 170 1.37 -4.64 0.46
CA ILE A 170 0.71 -3.37 0.15
C ILE A 170 -0.49 -3.67 -0.76
N MET A 171 -1.68 -3.37 -0.24
CA MET A 171 -2.93 -3.54 -0.97
C MET A 171 -3.52 -2.17 -1.34
N ILE A 172 -3.79 -1.97 -2.62
CA ILE A 172 -4.39 -0.74 -3.15
C ILE A 172 -5.67 -1.15 -3.87
N TYR A 173 -6.82 -0.78 -3.32
CA TYR A 173 -8.09 -1.35 -3.75
C TYR A 173 -9.27 -0.39 -3.64
N GLN A 174 -10.38 -0.72 -4.28
CA GLN A 174 -11.68 -0.12 -3.98
C GLN A 174 -12.55 -1.15 -3.27
N SER A 175 -13.03 -0.79 -2.07
CA SER A 175 -14.01 -1.62 -1.36
C SER A 175 -15.45 -1.33 -1.80
N MET A 176 -16.39 -2.17 -1.36
CA MET A 176 -17.83 -2.00 -1.56
C MET A 176 -18.54 -1.33 -0.36
N SER A 177 -17.79 -0.82 0.63
CA SER A 177 -18.37 -0.22 1.84
C SER A 177 -18.96 1.18 1.62
N GLY A 178 -18.45 1.90 0.61
CA GLY A 178 -18.73 3.31 0.40
C GLY A 178 -17.96 4.25 1.33
N ASP A 179 -16.96 3.74 2.06
CA ASP A 179 -16.14 4.54 2.98
C ASP A 179 -15.10 5.38 2.26
N ALA A 180 -14.71 5.00 1.04
CA ALA A 180 -13.90 5.79 0.12
C ALA A 180 -14.58 5.98 -1.24
N ASN A 181 -14.42 7.18 -1.82
CA ASN A 181 -14.84 7.44 -3.19
C ASN A 181 -13.86 6.79 -4.18
N SER A 182 -14.38 6.31 -5.31
CA SER A 182 -13.56 5.81 -6.40
C SER A 182 -12.77 6.91 -7.10
N GLY A 183 -11.59 6.56 -7.59
CA GLY A 183 -10.66 7.42 -8.29
C GLY A 183 -9.28 6.79 -8.28
N THR A 184 -8.26 7.57 -8.63
CA THR A 184 -6.88 7.08 -8.68
C THR A 184 -6.24 7.15 -7.30
N SER A 185 -5.90 6.00 -6.73
CA SER A 185 -5.11 5.86 -5.50
C SER A 185 -3.64 6.23 -5.75
N SER A 186 -2.94 6.68 -4.71
CA SER A 186 -1.48 6.91 -4.80
C SER A 186 -0.71 6.32 -3.62
N PHE A 187 0.31 5.51 -3.92
CA PHE A 187 1.34 5.12 -2.96
C PHE A 187 2.67 5.70 -3.42
N SER A 188 3.35 6.43 -2.54
CA SER A 188 4.70 6.92 -2.81
C SER A 188 5.65 6.57 -1.68
N MET A 189 6.86 6.13 -2.03
CA MET A 189 7.91 5.85 -1.06
C MET A 189 9.27 6.32 -1.54
N SER A 190 9.99 7.05 -0.69
CA SER A 190 11.36 7.49 -0.94
C SER A 190 12.27 7.13 0.23
N GLY A 191 13.38 6.44 -0.07
CA GLY A 191 14.27 5.91 0.97
C GLY A 191 13.62 4.80 1.80
N GLY A 192 14.31 4.39 2.88
CA GLY A 192 13.80 3.36 3.80
C GLY A 192 13.73 1.96 3.19
N SER A 193 12.89 1.11 3.78
CA SER A 193 12.77 -0.29 3.40
C SER A 193 11.34 -0.85 3.44
N ILE A 194 11.07 -1.82 2.58
CA ILE A 194 9.89 -2.70 2.61
C ILE A 194 10.40 -4.13 2.76
N THR A 195 10.05 -4.79 3.86
CA THR A 195 10.24 -6.22 4.07
C THR A 195 8.88 -6.92 3.98
N SER A 196 8.64 -7.57 2.85
CA SER A 196 7.47 -8.44 2.62
C SER A 196 7.82 -9.85 3.05
N LYS A 197 7.33 -10.29 4.22
CA LYS A 197 7.60 -11.66 4.71
C LYS A 197 6.75 -12.72 4.01
N SER A 198 5.57 -12.33 3.56
CA SER A 198 4.63 -13.19 2.86
C SER A 198 3.68 -12.37 1.99
N GLY A 199 3.26 -12.96 0.88
CA GLY A 199 2.34 -12.33 -0.05
C GLY A 199 2.99 -11.49 -1.14
N HIS A 200 2.16 -10.87 -1.97
CA HIS A 200 2.58 -9.96 -3.03
C HIS A 200 3.10 -8.66 -2.41
N VAL A 201 4.23 -8.14 -2.90
CA VAL A 201 4.73 -6.85 -2.35
C VAL A 201 3.71 -5.74 -2.61
N PHE A 202 3.22 -5.64 -3.85
CA PHE A 202 2.14 -4.76 -4.25
C PHE A 202 1.01 -5.55 -4.92
N HIS A 203 -0.23 -5.25 -4.53
CA HIS A 203 -1.43 -5.74 -5.19
C HIS A 203 -2.39 -4.59 -5.46
N VAL A 204 -2.72 -4.40 -6.75
CA VAL A 204 -3.70 -3.41 -7.22
C VAL A 204 -4.92 -4.15 -7.73
N THR A 205 -6.08 -3.85 -7.15
CA THR A 205 -7.33 -4.52 -7.52
C THR A 205 -8.54 -3.61 -7.41
N ASN A 206 -9.42 -3.64 -8.41
CA ASN A 206 -10.65 -2.86 -8.45
C ASN A 206 -10.44 -1.34 -8.30
N THR A 207 -9.25 -0.80 -8.57
CA THR A 207 -8.98 0.63 -8.59
C THR A 207 -7.93 0.99 -9.65
N ASP A 208 -7.81 2.29 -9.89
CA ASP A 208 -6.67 2.86 -10.60
C ASP A 208 -5.62 3.27 -9.56
N ALA A 209 -4.35 2.95 -9.77
CA ALA A 209 -3.30 3.25 -8.80
C ALA A 209 -2.04 3.80 -9.46
N VAL A 210 -1.39 4.74 -8.78
CA VAL A 210 -0.02 5.19 -9.08
C VAL A 210 0.89 4.83 -7.92
N ILE A 211 1.92 4.04 -8.21
CA ILE A 211 2.96 3.61 -7.29
C ILE A 211 4.26 4.32 -7.69
N THR A 212 4.80 5.16 -6.81
CA THR A 212 6.04 5.88 -7.05
C THR A 212 7.12 5.46 -6.06
N LEU A 213 8.24 4.94 -6.55
CA LEU A 213 9.36 4.45 -5.75
C LEU A 213 10.65 5.21 -6.09
N ASN A 214 11.34 5.68 -5.06
CA ASN A 214 12.64 6.33 -5.21
C ASN A 214 13.64 5.81 -4.17
N ASN A 215 14.65 5.05 -4.62
CA ASN A 215 15.73 4.54 -3.78
C ASN A 215 15.22 3.79 -2.52
N VAL A 216 14.24 2.91 -2.69
CA VAL A 216 13.64 2.09 -1.62
C VAL A 216 14.31 0.73 -1.57
N THR A 217 14.66 0.22 -0.39
CA THR A 217 15.13 -1.17 -0.28
C THR A 217 13.93 -2.11 -0.19
N ILE A 218 13.75 -3.01 -1.16
CA ILE A 218 12.67 -4.00 -1.13
C ILE A 218 13.27 -5.40 -0.91
N GLN A 219 12.85 -6.04 0.18
CA GLN A 219 13.16 -7.42 0.50
C GLN A 219 11.87 -8.23 0.47
N ASN A 220 11.73 -9.09 -0.53
CA ASN A 220 10.63 -10.05 -0.61
C ASN A 220 11.14 -11.42 -0.14
N GLU A 221 10.57 -11.92 0.95
CA GLU A 221 10.89 -13.24 1.52
C GLU A 221 9.86 -14.30 1.12
N ASP A 222 8.78 -13.90 0.45
CA ASP A 222 7.77 -14.84 -0.06
C ASP A 222 8.37 -15.71 -1.17
N SER A 223 8.15 -17.03 -1.08
CA SER A 223 8.72 -18.00 -2.02
C SER A 223 8.18 -17.86 -3.44
N ASN A 224 6.97 -17.33 -3.62
CA ASN A 224 6.43 -17.05 -4.96
C ASN A 224 7.09 -15.81 -5.59
N ASN A 225 7.75 -14.99 -4.78
CA ASN A 225 8.54 -13.83 -5.20
C ASN A 225 7.76 -12.86 -6.11
N ILE A 226 6.48 -12.64 -5.83
CA ILE A 226 5.64 -11.71 -6.60
C ILE A 226 5.89 -10.29 -6.09
N LEU A 227 6.47 -9.45 -6.95
CA LEU A 227 6.71 -8.04 -6.70
C LEU A 227 5.41 -7.24 -6.86
N LEU A 228 4.71 -7.41 -7.98
CA LEU A 228 3.52 -6.63 -8.30
C LEU A 228 2.48 -7.54 -8.95
N SER A 229 1.24 -7.41 -8.52
CA SER A 229 0.09 -7.99 -9.21
C SER A 229 -0.98 -6.93 -9.49
N VAL A 230 -1.53 -6.96 -10.70
CA VAL A 230 -2.66 -6.13 -11.13
C VAL A 230 -3.70 -7.08 -11.72
N CYS A 231 -4.76 -7.34 -10.95
CA CYS A 231 -5.84 -8.26 -11.34
C CYS A 231 -7.07 -8.07 -10.45
N ALA A 232 -8.19 -8.63 -10.88
CA ALA A 232 -9.36 -8.75 -10.02
C ALA A 232 -9.09 -9.61 -8.78
N ASP A 233 -9.72 -9.26 -7.67
CA ASP A 233 -9.81 -10.04 -6.45
C ASP A 233 -11.29 -10.11 -5.99
N GLY A 234 -11.58 -10.40 -4.72
CA GLY A 234 -12.94 -10.57 -4.19
C GLY A 234 -13.80 -9.31 -4.13
N TRP A 235 -13.45 -8.24 -4.85
CA TRP A 235 -14.25 -7.02 -4.99
C TRP A 235 -14.71 -6.81 -6.44
N SER A 236 -15.63 -5.88 -6.64
CA SER A 236 -16.17 -5.52 -7.96
C SER A 236 -16.40 -4.01 -8.06
N GLY A 237 -16.52 -3.49 -9.28
CA GLY A 237 -16.99 -2.12 -9.53
C GLY A 237 -15.93 -1.07 -9.87
N GLY A 238 -14.64 -1.41 -9.81
CA GLY A 238 -13.56 -0.57 -10.33
C GLY A 238 -12.66 -1.29 -11.33
N SER A 239 -11.77 -0.54 -11.97
CA SER A 239 -10.82 -1.02 -12.98
C SER A 239 -9.59 -1.67 -12.34
N ASN A 240 -8.74 -2.33 -13.11
CA ASN A 240 -7.49 -2.90 -12.62
C ASN A 240 -6.31 -2.23 -13.35
N ILE A 241 -6.02 -0.98 -12.99
CA ILE A 241 -5.03 -0.16 -13.70
C ILE A 241 -3.95 0.30 -12.72
N ALA A 242 -2.69 0.04 -13.05
CA ALA A 242 -1.56 0.50 -12.27
C ALA A 242 -0.55 1.27 -13.13
N THR A 243 0.06 2.29 -12.54
CA THR A 243 1.32 2.88 -12.98
C THR A 243 2.38 2.65 -11.92
N LEU A 244 3.54 2.13 -12.31
CA LEU A 244 4.72 2.01 -11.48
C LEU A 244 5.81 2.94 -12.01
N ASP A 245 6.13 3.99 -11.25
CA ASP A 245 7.22 4.91 -11.53
C ASP A 245 8.40 4.63 -10.59
N ALA A 246 9.47 4.05 -11.12
CA ALA A 246 10.63 3.58 -10.37
C ALA A 246 11.89 4.38 -10.74
N THR A 247 12.38 5.17 -9.79
CA THR A 247 13.55 6.07 -9.97
C THR A 247 14.69 5.62 -9.07
N SER A 248 15.89 5.40 -9.63
CA SER A 248 17.05 4.91 -8.87
C SER A 248 16.72 3.70 -8.01
N GLN A 249 15.96 2.78 -8.60
CA GLN A 249 15.27 1.73 -7.90
C GLN A 249 15.78 0.36 -8.36
N LYS A 250 16.11 -0.51 -7.40
CA LYS A 250 16.32 -1.93 -7.67
C LYS A 250 15.02 -2.67 -7.39
N LEU A 251 14.52 -3.39 -8.40
CA LEU A 251 13.31 -4.20 -8.35
C LEU A 251 13.67 -5.64 -8.69
N SER A 252 13.07 -6.59 -7.99
CA SER A 252 13.27 -8.02 -8.24
C SER A 252 11.97 -8.78 -8.03
N GLY A 253 11.70 -9.76 -8.88
CA GLY A 253 10.56 -10.68 -8.72
C GLY A 253 9.63 -10.74 -9.92
N LEU A 254 8.47 -11.34 -9.71
CA LEU A 254 7.44 -11.52 -10.73
C LEU A 254 6.49 -10.34 -10.74
N VAL A 255 6.15 -9.89 -11.95
CA VAL A 255 5.09 -8.93 -12.20
C VAL A 255 3.96 -9.66 -12.93
N LYS A 256 2.77 -9.63 -12.33
CA LYS A 256 1.60 -10.39 -12.77
C LYS A 256 0.49 -9.44 -13.20
N VAL A 257 0.11 -9.46 -14.48
CA VAL A 257 -0.95 -8.56 -15.00
C VAL A 257 -2.02 -9.40 -15.67
N GLY A 258 -3.21 -9.43 -15.08
CA GLY A 258 -4.34 -10.21 -15.59
C GLY A 258 -4.86 -9.70 -16.93
N ASN A 259 -5.54 -10.56 -17.68
CA ASN A 259 -6.07 -10.25 -19.01
C ASN A 259 -7.08 -9.08 -19.04
N ASP A 260 -7.70 -8.78 -17.90
CA ASP A 260 -8.63 -7.66 -17.69
C ASP A 260 -7.95 -6.38 -17.15
N SER A 261 -6.61 -6.39 -17.07
CA SER A 261 -5.82 -5.40 -16.32
C SER A 261 -4.82 -4.65 -17.20
N THR A 262 -4.36 -3.51 -16.69
CA THR A 262 -3.39 -2.64 -17.38
C THR A 262 -2.27 -2.21 -16.44
N LEU A 263 -1.03 -2.28 -16.92
CA LEU A 263 0.16 -1.79 -16.23
C LEU A 263 0.97 -0.87 -17.13
N THR A 264 1.30 0.32 -16.64
CA THR A 264 2.39 1.15 -17.17
C THR A 264 3.56 1.10 -16.20
N MET A 265 4.74 0.71 -16.66
CA MET A 265 5.94 0.58 -15.83
C MET A 265 7.06 1.46 -16.41
N ASN A 266 7.51 2.45 -15.65
CA ASN A 266 8.53 3.41 -16.04
C ASN A 266 9.77 3.28 -15.14
N LEU A 267 10.93 2.99 -15.72
CA LEU A 267 12.19 2.90 -14.99
C LEU A 267 13.13 4.01 -15.47
N SER A 268 13.62 4.79 -14.50
CA SER A 268 14.56 5.87 -14.77
C SER A 268 15.70 5.97 -13.74
N SER A 269 16.73 6.74 -14.07
CA SER A 269 17.82 7.12 -13.17
C SER A 269 18.59 5.92 -12.63
N ASN A 270 19.10 5.07 -13.52
CA ASN A 270 19.83 3.83 -13.22
C ASN A 270 18.99 2.78 -12.47
N SER A 271 17.68 2.73 -12.72
CA SER A 271 16.82 1.68 -12.18
C SER A 271 17.16 0.32 -12.82
N ASN A 272 17.01 -0.76 -12.04
CA ASN A 272 17.17 -2.12 -12.51
C ASN A 272 15.96 -2.96 -12.10
N PHE A 273 15.39 -3.69 -13.06
CA PHE A 273 14.41 -4.75 -12.79
C PHE A 273 15.01 -6.10 -13.15
N GLU A 274 15.06 -7.02 -12.18
CA GLU A 274 15.44 -8.41 -12.40
C GLU A 274 14.21 -9.29 -12.20
N GLY A 275 13.59 -9.76 -13.29
CA GLY A 275 12.30 -10.41 -13.18
C GLY A 275 11.60 -10.72 -14.48
N THR A 276 10.34 -11.13 -14.34
CA THR A 276 9.49 -11.60 -15.42
C THR A 276 8.13 -10.91 -15.37
N ILE A 277 7.56 -10.63 -16.54
CA ILE A 277 6.17 -10.16 -16.69
C ILE A 277 5.34 -11.24 -17.40
N ASP A 278 4.25 -11.68 -16.78
CA ASP A 278 3.23 -12.54 -17.39
C ASP A 278 1.82 -12.30 -16.77
N GLY A 279 0.82 -13.03 -17.24
CA GLY A 279 -0.56 -12.94 -16.74
C GLY A 279 -1.18 -14.23 -16.23
N ASN A 280 -0.35 -15.25 -15.92
CA ASN A 280 -0.82 -16.45 -15.27
C ASN A 280 -0.93 -16.20 -13.76
N ILE A 281 -2.17 -16.06 -13.30
CA ILE A 281 -2.48 -15.67 -11.92
C ILE A 281 -3.45 -16.70 -11.34
N SER A 282 -3.11 -17.21 -10.16
CA SER A 282 -4.02 -18.00 -9.33
C SER A 282 -4.04 -17.43 -7.94
N ASN A 283 -5.21 -17.43 -7.31
CA ASN A 283 -5.35 -16.96 -5.94
C ASN A 283 -4.82 -18.00 -4.93
N ALA A 284 -4.84 -17.67 -3.64
CA ALA A 284 -4.31 -18.56 -2.61
C ALA A 284 -5.03 -19.92 -2.50
N SER A 285 -6.26 -20.02 -3.03
CA SER A 285 -7.00 -21.29 -3.13
C SER A 285 -6.68 -22.10 -4.39
N GLY A 286 -5.77 -21.62 -5.24
CA GLY A 286 -5.42 -22.26 -6.52
C GLY A 286 -6.45 -22.06 -7.63
N ILE A 287 -7.40 -21.13 -7.45
CA ILE A 287 -8.37 -20.79 -8.50
C ILE A 287 -7.70 -19.86 -9.49
N SER A 288 -7.80 -20.19 -10.77
CA SER A 288 -7.29 -19.34 -11.86
C SER A 288 -8.05 -18.02 -11.89
N VAL A 289 -7.30 -16.92 -11.77
CA VAL A 289 -7.78 -15.54 -11.91
C VAL A 289 -7.54 -15.05 -13.33
N SER A 290 -6.39 -15.40 -13.92
CA SER A 290 -6.05 -15.09 -15.30
C SER A 290 -5.10 -16.14 -15.88
N THR A 291 -5.19 -16.38 -17.18
CA THR A 291 -4.31 -17.29 -17.95
C THR A 291 -3.54 -16.56 -19.05
N GLU A 292 -3.78 -15.27 -19.24
CA GLU A 292 -3.19 -14.46 -20.29
C GLU A 292 -2.74 -13.12 -19.72
N VAL A 293 -1.72 -12.51 -20.33
CA VAL A 293 -1.24 -11.19 -19.93
C VAL A 293 -2.19 -10.10 -20.39
N GLY A 294 -2.44 -9.12 -19.52
CA GLY A 294 -3.17 -7.90 -19.86
C GLY A 294 -2.34 -6.91 -20.68
N ASN A 295 -2.75 -5.65 -20.63
CA ASN A 295 -2.03 -4.57 -21.31
C ASN A 295 -0.82 -4.12 -20.48
N VAL A 296 0.39 -4.36 -20.97
CA VAL A 296 1.61 -3.95 -20.25
C VAL A 296 2.49 -3.08 -21.14
N SER A 297 2.71 -1.83 -20.73
CA SER A 297 3.68 -0.92 -21.33
C SER A 297 4.89 -0.77 -20.41
N VAL A 298 6.09 -1.01 -20.94
CA VAL A 298 7.35 -0.82 -20.22
C VAL A 298 8.16 0.26 -20.89
N THR A 299 8.63 1.24 -20.12
CA THR A 299 9.54 2.29 -20.54
C THR A 299 10.83 2.23 -19.73
N LEU A 300 11.98 2.15 -20.40
CA LEU A 300 13.30 2.28 -19.78
C LEU A 300 13.97 3.55 -20.32
N ASP A 301 14.54 4.35 -19.43
CA ASP A 301 15.54 5.33 -19.85
C ASP A 301 16.86 4.66 -20.26
N ASP A 302 17.76 5.42 -20.88
CA ASP A 302 19.03 4.90 -21.41
C ASP A 302 19.96 4.31 -20.33
N THR A 303 19.73 4.65 -19.06
CA THR A 303 20.55 4.22 -17.92
C THR A 303 19.98 3.00 -17.19
N SER A 304 18.71 2.70 -17.41
CA SER A 304 17.98 1.67 -16.70
C SER A 304 18.00 0.35 -17.45
N THR A 305 17.91 -0.76 -16.71
CA THR A 305 18.05 -2.12 -17.28
C THR A 305 16.95 -3.05 -16.81
N TRP A 306 16.64 -4.05 -17.64
CA TRP A 306 15.78 -5.17 -17.27
C TRP A 306 16.48 -6.49 -17.58
N THR A 307 16.79 -7.26 -16.53
CA THR A 307 17.30 -8.63 -16.62
C THR A 307 16.15 -9.63 -16.56
N LEU A 308 16.00 -10.43 -17.61
CA LEU A 308 14.95 -11.46 -17.66
C LEU A 308 15.32 -12.66 -16.79
N THR A 309 14.35 -13.20 -16.06
CA THR A 309 14.49 -14.47 -15.31
C THR A 309 13.62 -15.60 -15.87
N ALA A 310 12.75 -15.27 -16.82
CA ALA A 310 12.00 -16.17 -17.70
C ALA A 310 11.53 -15.38 -18.94
N ASP A 311 10.90 -16.08 -19.89
CA ASP A 311 10.25 -15.40 -21.02
C ASP A 311 9.17 -14.45 -20.51
N SER A 312 9.18 -13.22 -21.04
CA SER A 312 8.32 -12.13 -20.57
C SER A 312 7.45 -11.60 -21.69
N TYR A 313 6.26 -11.12 -21.33
CA TYR A 313 5.23 -10.72 -22.29
C TYR A 313 4.73 -9.31 -21.98
N VAL A 314 4.84 -8.41 -22.95
CA VAL A 314 4.35 -7.03 -22.84
C VAL A 314 3.62 -6.64 -24.12
N THR A 315 2.75 -5.64 -24.05
CA THR A 315 2.10 -5.10 -25.26
C THR A 315 2.99 -4.07 -25.95
N SER A 316 3.73 -3.27 -25.19
CA SER A 316 4.66 -2.28 -25.73
C SER A 316 5.93 -2.15 -24.89
N PHE A 317 7.03 -1.85 -25.58
CA PHE A 317 8.32 -1.57 -24.99
C PHE A 317 8.88 -0.28 -25.60
N HIS A 318 9.30 0.65 -24.75
CA HIS A 318 9.91 1.92 -25.13
C HIS A 318 11.27 2.03 -24.45
N GLY A 319 12.35 1.96 -25.23
CA GLY A 319 13.71 2.02 -24.71
C GLY A 319 14.70 1.38 -25.68
N ASN A 320 15.96 1.34 -25.28
CA ASN A 320 17.00 0.65 -26.05
C ASN A 320 16.92 -0.87 -25.78
N ALA A 321 16.77 -1.69 -26.81
CA ALA A 321 16.75 -3.15 -26.67
C ALA A 321 18.02 -3.70 -26.00
N GLN A 322 19.17 -3.03 -26.15
CA GLN A 322 20.43 -3.41 -25.49
C GLN A 322 20.38 -3.28 -23.95
N ASN A 323 19.38 -2.58 -23.40
CA ASN A 323 19.15 -2.47 -21.96
C ASN A 323 18.34 -3.65 -21.41
N ILE A 324 17.82 -4.52 -22.28
CA ILE A 324 17.26 -5.82 -21.91
C ILE A 324 18.38 -6.85 -21.89
N ILE A 325 18.63 -7.44 -20.73
CA ILE A 325 19.58 -8.55 -20.54
C ILE A 325 18.76 -9.84 -20.62
N SER A 326 18.89 -10.52 -21.76
CA SER A 326 18.09 -11.71 -22.10
C SER A 326 18.28 -12.86 -21.13
N ASN A 327 19.51 -13.08 -20.66
CA ASN A 327 19.85 -14.16 -19.73
C ASN A 327 19.33 -15.55 -20.18
N GLY A 328 19.29 -15.80 -21.48
CA GLY A 328 18.76 -17.04 -22.06
C GLY A 328 17.24 -17.06 -22.30
N HIS A 329 16.55 -15.95 -22.07
CA HIS A 329 15.11 -15.77 -22.21
C HIS A 329 14.75 -14.74 -23.29
N THR A 330 13.47 -14.72 -23.67
CA THR A 330 12.93 -13.84 -24.71
C THR A 330 11.91 -12.86 -24.13
N LEU A 331 12.04 -11.59 -24.49
CA LEU A 331 10.98 -10.60 -24.31
C LEU A 331 10.08 -10.60 -25.56
N TYR A 332 8.81 -10.91 -25.40
CA TYR A 332 7.79 -10.82 -26.44
C TYR A 332 7.03 -9.51 -26.30
N VAL A 333 7.12 -8.66 -27.34
CA VAL A 333 6.38 -7.41 -27.44
C VAL A 333 5.25 -7.61 -28.45
N SER A 334 4.00 -7.55 -27.98
CA SER A 334 2.82 -7.87 -28.79
C SER A 334 2.96 -9.20 -29.53
N GLY A 335 3.45 -10.23 -28.82
CA GLY A 335 3.66 -11.58 -29.34
C GLY A 335 4.86 -11.76 -30.28
N THR A 336 5.64 -10.71 -30.55
CA THR A 336 6.85 -10.78 -31.38
C THR A 336 8.09 -10.72 -30.50
N ALA A 337 9.05 -11.62 -30.71
CA ALA A 337 10.32 -11.58 -29.99
C ALA A 337 11.06 -10.27 -30.27
N LEU A 338 11.45 -9.55 -29.21
CA LEU A 338 12.27 -8.35 -29.31
C LEU A 338 13.67 -8.74 -29.77
N ILE A 339 14.17 -8.09 -30.82
CA ILE A 339 15.51 -8.31 -31.36
C ILE A 339 16.49 -7.27 -30.82
N GLY A 340 17.78 -7.63 -30.79
CA GLY A 340 18.83 -6.71 -30.34
C GLY A 340 18.90 -6.56 -28.82
N THR A 341 18.48 -7.58 -28.06
CA THR A 341 18.74 -7.68 -26.62
C THR A 341 20.19 -8.06 -26.35
N LYS A 342 20.67 -7.80 -25.12
CA LYS A 342 22.01 -8.16 -24.64
C LYS A 342 22.07 -9.57 -24.05
#